data_AF-A0A4R2K9A0-F1
#
_entry.id   AF-A0A4R2K9A0-F1
#
_cell.length_a   1.000
_cell.length_b   1.000
_cell.length_c   1.000
_cell.angle_alpha   90.00
_cell.angle_beta   90.00
_cell.angle_gamma   90.00
#
_symmetry.space_group_name_H-M   'P 1'
#
loop_
_entity.id
_entity.type
_entity.pdbx_description
1 polymer ?
#
loop_
_entity_poly.entity_id
_entity_poly.type
_entity_poly.pdbx_seq_one_letter_code
_entity_poly.pdbx_strand_id
1 'polypeptide(L)'
;MKEVPTSALILGLAGLIPFLWGAGTVVFPGLSEFGAANLGPRFIGIYVLNFYGTIILAFMSGVLWGFATKAEGARAGIGYALSVIPALWAFFMVGGGAESSVIALIAGYAGLLLLDAFYWQVNLAPRWWMRLRIPLTAVVVACLAVSLP
;
A
#
# COMPACT_ATOMS: atom_id res chain seq x y z
N MET A 1 11.30 -11.99 -21.21
CA MET A 1 10.43 -11.28 -20.24
C MET A 1 11.26 -10.16 -19.64
N LYS A 2 10.82 -8.89 -19.64
CA LYS A 2 11.65 -7.81 -19.07
C LYS A 2 11.69 -7.96 -17.54
N GLU A 3 12.89 -7.93 -16.97
CA GLU A 3 13.12 -7.91 -15.53
C GLU A 3 12.55 -6.63 -14.91
N VAL A 4 12.27 -6.68 -13.61
CA VAL A 4 11.87 -5.48 -12.86
C VAL A 4 13.07 -4.53 -12.85
N PRO A 5 12.92 -3.26 -13.24
CA PRO A 5 14.02 -2.30 -13.17
C PRO A 5 14.57 -2.23 -11.74
N THR A 6 15.90 -2.30 -11.59
CA THR A 6 16.57 -2.35 -10.29
C THR A 6 16.19 -1.17 -9.39
N SER A 7 16.06 0.03 -9.95
CA SER A 7 15.61 1.21 -9.19
C SER A 7 14.20 1.04 -8.63
N ALA A 8 13.26 0.53 -9.43
CA ALA A 8 11.89 0.27 -8.99
C ALA A 8 11.83 -0.83 -7.93
N LEU A 9 12.66 -1.87 -8.07
CA LEU A 9 12.78 -2.94 -7.08
C LEU A 9 13.33 -2.41 -5.74
N ILE A 10 14.46 -1.72 -5.76
CA ILE A 10 15.10 -1.18 -4.55
C ILE A 10 14.16 -0.22 -3.82
N LEU A 11 13.58 0.74 -4.54
CA LEU A 11 12.66 1.71 -3.94
C LEU A 11 11.37 1.05 -3.46
N GLY A 12 10.85 0.06 -4.19
CA GLY A 12 9.69 -0.72 -3.76
C GLY A 12 9.94 -1.49 -2.47
N LEU A 13 11.11 -2.13 -2.35
CA LEU A 13 11.52 -2.83 -1.12
C LEU A 13 11.81 -1.86 0.03
N ALA A 14 12.44 -0.71 -0.24
CA ALA A 14 12.68 0.33 0.77
C ALA A 14 11.36 0.88 1.32
N GLY A 15 10.32 0.97 0.49
CA GLY A 15 8.96 1.33 0.92
C GLY A 15 8.34 0.34 1.92
N LEU A 16 8.87 -0.88 2.08
CA LEU A 16 8.39 -1.82 3.09
C LEU A 16 8.93 -1.55 4.49
N ILE A 17 9.97 -0.72 4.63
CA ILE A 17 10.65 -0.49 5.92
C ILE A 17 9.67 -0.07 7.03
N PRO A 18 8.76 0.92 6.84
CA PRO A 18 7.87 1.31 7.93
C PRO A 18 6.82 0.25 8.28
N PHE A 19 6.44 -0.61 7.33
CA PHE A 19 5.54 -1.74 7.59
C PHE A 19 6.23 -2.82 8.44
N LEU A 20 7.44 -3.21 8.04
CA LEU A 20 8.25 -4.18 8.78
C LEU A 20 8.59 -3.68 10.18
N TRP A 21 8.90 -2.38 10.30
CA TRP A 21 9.11 -1.72 11.59
C TRP A 21 7.86 -1.80 12.47
N GLY A 22 6.71 -1.38 11.94
CA GLY A 22 5.43 -1.43 12.66
C GLY A 22 5.10 -2.84 13.15
N ALA A 23 5.16 -3.84 12.27
CA ALA A 23 4.94 -5.24 12.63
C ALA A 23 5.97 -5.74 13.66
N GLY A 24 7.25 -5.38 13.51
CA GLY A 24 8.30 -5.72 14.46
C GLY A 24 8.03 -5.15 15.86
N THR A 25 7.58 -3.90 15.96
CA THR A 25 7.21 -3.30 17.25
C THR A 25 5.94 -3.90 17.87
N VAL A 26 5.07 -4.56 17.09
CA VAL A 26 3.96 -5.36 17.65
C VAL A 26 4.49 -6.64 18.29
N VAL A 27 5.42 -7.33 17.61
CA VAL A 27 5.89 -8.67 18.02
C VAL A 27 6.96 -8.62 19.11
N PHE A 28 7.79 -7.57 19.12
CA PHE A 28 8.94 -7.46 20.02
C PHE A 28 8.78 -6.28 21.00
N PRO A 29 8.47 -6.54 22.29
CA PRO A 29 8.28 -5.48 23.28
C PRO A 29 9.45 -4.49 23.38
N GLY A 30 10.70 -4.98 23.33
CA GLY A 30 11.88 -4.11 23.36
C GLY A 30 11.98 -3.13 22.18
N LEU A 31 11.51 -3.52 20.98
CA LEU A 31 11.43 -2.59 19.85
C LEU A 31 10.34 -1.54 20.08
N SER A 32 9.20 -1.94 20.65
CA SER A 32 8.10 -1.04 21.00
C SER A 32 8.55 0.03 22.00
N GLU A 33 9.21 -0.38 23.08
CA GLU A 33 9.75 0.52 24.11
C GLU A 33 10.80 1.48 23.53
N PHE A 34 11.75 0.95 22.75
CA PHE A 34 12.73 1.78 22.05
C PHE A 34 12.06 2.79 21.12
N GLY A 35 11.09 2.36 20.32
CA GLY A 35 10.36 3.21 19.39
C GLY A 35 9.55 4.29 20.10
N ALA A 36 8.87 3.93 21.19
CA ALA A 36 8.13 4.88 22.02
C ALA A 36 9.05 5.97 22.59
N ALA A 37 10.23 5.59 23.09
CA ALA A 37 11.18 6.50 23.72
C ALA A 37 11.91 7.42 22.72
N ASN A 38 12.25 6.92 21.52
CA ASN A 38 13.15 7.62 20.58
C ASN A 38 12.44 8.22 19.36
N LEU A 39 11.35 7.61 18.89
CA LEU A 39 10.62 8.05 17.70
C LEU A 39 9.25 8.64 18.05
N GLY A 40 8.68 8.21 19.17
CA GLY A 40 7.39 8.62 19.68
C GLY A 40 6.27 7.62 19.38
N PRO A 41 5.16 7.68 20.14
CA PRO A 41 4.12 6.66 20.14
C PRO A 41 3.35 6.51 18.81
N ARG A 42 3.41 7.53 17.94
CA ARG A 42 2.81 7.47 16.60
C ARG A 42 3.58 6.54 15.65
N PHE A 43 4.86 6.29 15.91
CA PHE A 43 5.76 5.55 15.04
C PHE A 43 5.96 4.09 15.47
N ILE A 44 5.05 3.53 16.25
CA ILE A 44 5.09 2.14 16.70
C ILE A 44 3.75 1.44 16.47
N GLY A 45 3.81 0.11 16.43
CA GLY A 45 2.69 -0.82 16.40
C GLY A 45 1.66 -0.52 15.32
N ILE A 46 0.39 -0.65 15.71
CA ILE A 46 -0.76 -0.40 14.85
C ILE A 46 -0.85 1.05 14.34
N TYR A 47 -0.26 2.02 15.07
CA TYR A 47 -0.35 3.43 14.70
C TYR A 47 0.48 3.77 13.47
N VAL A 48 1.74 3.30 13.42
CA VAL A 48 2.60 3.53 12.25
C VAL A 48 2.10 2.73 11.04
N LEU A 49 1.58 1.53 11.28
CA LEU A 49 0.96 0.69 10.25
C LEU A 49 -0.25 1.38 9.61
N ASN A 50 -1.16 1.94 10.43
CA ASN A 50 -2.31 2.69 9.94
C ASN A 50 -1.87 3.96 9.20
N PHE A 51 -0.97 4.74 9.81
CA PHE A 51 -0.56 6.03 9.27
C PHE A 51 0.14 5.86 7.91
N TYR A 52 1.18 5.02 7.86
CA TYR A 52 1.94 4.81 6.64
C TYR A 52 1.17 3.97 5.61
N GLY A 53 0.37 2.99 6.08
CA GLY A 53 -0.52 2.19 5.23
C GLY A 53 -1.49 3.06 4.44
N THR A 54 -2.08 4.06 5.09
CA THR A 54 -2.95 5.06 4.47
C THR A 54 -2.21 5.90 3.42
N ILE A 55 -1.02 6.40 3.77
CA ILE A 55 -0.19 7.21 2.86
C ILE A 55 0.12 6.43 1.58
N ILE A 56 0.59 5.18 1.71
CA ILE A 56 0.98 4.38 0.55
C ILE A 56 -0.22 3.97 -0.30
N LEU A 57 -1.36 3.66 0.31
CA LEU A 57 -2.58 3.34 -0.42
C LEU A 57 -3.05 4.54 -1.27
N ALA A 58 -3.04 5.74 -0.69
CA ALA A 58 -3.36 6.99 -1.41
C ALA A 58 -2.30 7.36 -2.46
N PHE A 59 -1.02 7.13 -2.19
CA PHE A 59 0.06 7.35 -3.17
C PHE A 59 -0.15 6.47 -4.42
N MET A 60 -0.50 5.21 -4.24
CA MET A 60 -0.72 4.27 -5.34
C MET A 60 -1.92 4.65 -6.22
N SER A 61 -2.94 5.30 -5.66
CA SER A 61 -4.04 5.91 -6.44
C SER A 61 -3.51 6.88 -7.50
N GLY A 62 -2.55 7.75 -7.14
CA GLY A 62 -1.91 8.66 -8.08
C GLY A 62 -1.10 7.95 -9.17
N VAL A 63 -0.49 6.81 -8.86
CA VAL A 63 0.23 5.99 -9.86
C VAL A 63 -0.74 5.42 -10.91
N LEU A 64 -1.90 4.91 -10.48
CA LEU A 64 -2.93 4.42 -11.41
C LEU A 64 -3.45 5.55 -12.30
N TRP A 65 -3.64 6.75 -11.77
CA TRP A 65 -3.99 7.92 -12.57
C TRP A 65 -2.92 8.18 -13.64
N GLY A 66 -1.64 8.13 -13.25
CA GLY A 66 -0.51 8.23 -14.17
C GLY A 66 -0.55 7.20 -15.30
N PHE A 67 -0.99 5.96 -15.03
CA PHE A 67 -1.18 4.95 -16.08
C PHE A 67 -2.38 5.26 -16.99
N ALA A 68 -3.47 5.78 -16.42
CA ALA A 68 -4.67 6.15 -17.18
C ALA A 68 -4.40 7.24 -18.22
N THR A 69 -3.36 8.07 -18.04
CA THR A 69 -2.94 9.08 -19.04
C THR A 69 -2.50 8.50 -20.39
N LYS A 70 -2.21 7.20 -20.45
CA LYS A 70 -1.86 6.50 -21.69
C LYS A 70 -3.09 6.06 -22.50
N ALA A 71 -4.29 6.16 -21.94
CA ALA A 71 -5.54 5.86 -22.62
C ALA A 71 -6.17 7.15 -23.18
N GLU A 72 -7.11 6.99 -24.12
CA GLU A 72 -7.84 8.10 -24.74
C GLU A 72 -9.36 7.91 -24.63
N GLY A 73 -10.09 9.01 -24.79
CA GLY A 73 -11.55 9.03 -24.82
C GLY A 73 -12.21 8.43 -23.58
N ALA A 74 -13.31 7.69 -23.77
CA ALA A 74 -14.08 7.10 -22.68
C ALA A 74 -13.26 6.12 -21.81
N ARG A 75 -12.26 5.43 -22.38
CA ARG A 75 -11.39 4.50 -21.63
C ARG A 75 -10.50 5.23 -20.64
N ALA A 76 -10.00 6.43 -20.99
CA ALA A 76 -9.26 7.28 -20.07
C ALA A 76 -10.12 7.71 -18.88
N GLY A 77 -11.37 8.12 -19.15
CA GLY A 77 -12.34 8.51 -18.12
C GLY A 77 -12.58 7.39 -17.10
N ILE A 78 -12.80 6.16 -17.57
CA ILE A 78 -12.93 4.99 -16.69
C ILE A 78 -11.65 4.74 -15.90
N GLY A 79 -10.48 4.83 -16.54
CA GLY A 79 -9.19 4.74 -15.86
C GLY A 79 -9.10 5.73 -14.70
N TYR A 80 -9.26 7.02 -14.97
CA TYR A 80 -9.21 8.06 -13.93
C TYR A 80 -10.21 7.80 -12.80
N ALA A 81 -11.46 7.43 -13.11
CA ALA A 81 -12.46 7.10 -12.10
C ALA A 81 -12.05 5.91 -11.21
N LEU A 82 -11.49 4.84 -11.81
CA LEU A 82 -10.98 3.70 -11.04
C LEU A 82 -9.76 4.08 -10.20
N SER A 83 -8.92 4.99 -10.70
CA SER A 83 -7.67 5.35 -10.04
C SER A 83 -7.89 6.05 -8.70
N VAL A 84 -8.99 6.80 -8.51
CA VAL A 84 -9.26 7.55 -7.27
C VAL A 84 -9.83 6.69 -6.14
N ILE A 85 -10.33 5.49 -6.46
CA ILE A 85 -10.99 4.61 -5.49
C ILE A 85 -10.10 4.32 -4.28
N PRO A 86 -8.80 3.97 -4.39
CA PRO A 86 -7.98 3.65 -3.22
C PRO A 86 -7.79 4.84 -2.27
N ALA A 87 -7.66 6.07 -2.80
CA ALA A 87 -7.52 7.26 -1.98
C ALA A 87 -8.83 7.61 -1.25
N LEU A 88 -9.97 7.50 -1.93
CA LEU A 88 -11.28 7.69 -1.31
C LEU A 88 -11.58 6.60 -0.29
N TRP A 89 -11.24 5.35 -0.60
CA TRP A 89 -11.35 4.23 0.34
C TRP A 89 -10.56 4.51 1.61
N ALA A 90 -9.29 4.89 1.48
CA ALA A 90 -8.46 5.32 2.61
C ALA A 90 -9.14 6.44 3.42
N PHE A 91 -9.63 7.49 2.76
CA PHE A 91 -10.25 8.63 3.41
C PHE A 91 -11.51 8.27 4.21
N PHE A 92 -12.39 7.44 3.67
CA PHE A 92 -13.66 7.10 4.31
C PHE A 92 -13.58 5.94 5.30
N MET A 93 -12.68 4.99 5.07
CA MET A 93 -12.65 3.73 5.82
C MET A 93 -11.60 3.70 6.93
N VAL A 94 -10.57 4.56 6.87
CA VAL A 94 -9.54 4.66 7.90
C VAL A 94 -9.86 5.79 8.87
N GLY A 95 -9.84 5.50 10.18
CA GLY A 95 -10.08 6.48 11.24
C GLY A 95 -11.14 6.07 12.27
N GLY A 96 -11.94 5.03 11.99
CA GLY A 96 -12.98 4.51 12.89
C GLY A 96 -12.47 3.64 14.05
N GLY A 97 -11.18 3.66 14.35
CA GLY A 97 -10.51 2.77 15.32
C GLY A 97 -9.28 2.09 14.72
N ALA A 98 -8.34 1.67 15.58
CA ALA A 98 -7.05 1.16 15.12
C ALA A 98 -7.19 -0.16 14.33
N GLU A 99 -7.92 -1.14 14.86
CA GLU A 99 -8.13 -2.45 14.23
C GLU A 99 -9.03 -2.36 12.98
N SER A 100 -10.13 -1.61 13.06
CA SER A 100 -11.04 -1.41 11.92
C SER A 100 -10.31 -0.74 10.75
N SER A 101 -9.41 0.20 11.04
CA SER A 101 -8.55 0.82 10.03
C SER A 101 -7.58 -0.19 9.39
N VAL A 102 -7.01 -1.11 10.16
CA VAL A 102 -6.12 -2.16 9.62
C VAL A 102 -6.90 -3.10 8.69
N ILE A 103 -8.09 -3.55 9.09
CA ILE A 103 -8.96 -4.39 8.26
C ILE A 103 -9.31 -3.66 6.96
N ALA A 104 -9.69 -2.37 7.05
CA ALA A 104 -9.96 -1.54 5.90
C ALA A 104 -8.73 -1.39 4.99
N LEU A 105 -7.52 -1.24 5.55
CA LEU A 105 -6.29 -1.16 4.78
C LEU A 105 -5.98 -2.49 4.07
N ILE A 106 -6.14 -3.64 4.74
CA ILE A 106 -5.95 -4.95 4.11
C ILE A 106 -6.89 -5.10 2.90
N ALA A 107 -8.18 -4.78 3.07
CA ALA A 107 -9.14 -4.77 1.98
C ALA A 107 -8.75 -3.78 0.87
N GLY A 108 -8.25 -2.60 1.25
CA GLY A 108 -7.78 -1.57 0.32
C GLY A 108 -6.58 -2.02 -0.50
N TYR A 109 -5.59 -2.69 0.09
CA TYR A 109 -4.43 -3.24 -0.60
C TYR A 109 -4.79 -4.43 -1.51
N ALA A 110 -5.72 -5.28 -1.08
CA ALA A 110 -6.26 -6.35 -1.93
C ALA A 110 -7.00 -5.76 -3.14
N GLY A 111 -7.89 -4.78 -2.92
CA GLY A 111 -8.59 -4.06 -3.99
C GLY A 111 -7.63 -3.32 -4.93
N LEU A 112 -6.59 -2.67 -4.38
CA LEU A 112 -5.54 -2.03 -5.16
C LEU A 112 -4.80 -3.05 -6.05
N LEU A 113 -4.50 -4.25 -5.56
CA LEU A 113 -3.83 -5.27 -6.38
C LEU A 113 -4.73 -5.75 -7.53
N LEU A 114 -6.05 -5.81 -7.33
CA LEU A 114 -7.01 -6.09 -8.41
C LEU A 114 -7.03 -4.96 -9.44
N LEU A 115 -6.96 -3.70 -9.00
CA LEU A 115 -6.82 -2.56 -9.91
C LEU A 115 -5.48 -2.61 -10.66
N ASP A 116 -4.37 -2.88 -9.97
CA ASP A 116 -3.05 -3.08 -10.60
C ASP A 116 -3.13 -4.15 -11.69
N ALA A 117 -3.81 -5.27 -11.44
CA ALA A 117 -4.03 -6.33 -12.41
C ALA A 117 -4.88 -5.88 -13.59
N PHE A 118 -5.97 -5.14 -13.35
CA PHE A 118 -6.80 -4.58 -14.41
C PHE A 118 -5.99 -3.66 -15.33
N TYR A 119 -5.25 -2.69 -14.77
CA TYR A 119 -4.41 -1.77 -15.53
C TYR A 119 -3.30 -2.48 -16.31
N TRP A 120 -2.78 -3.58 -15.78
CA TRP A 120 -1.83 -4.44 -16.47
C TRP A 120 -2.48 -5.21 -17.63
N GLN A 121 -3.69 -5.77 -17.43
CA GLN A 121 -4.44 -6.49 -18.46
C GLN A 121 -4.82 -5.59 -19.64
N VAL A 122 -5.16 -4.32 -19.38
CA VAL A 122 -5.46 -3.34 -20.44
C VAL A 122 -4.20 -2.66 -21.02
N ASN A 123 -3.00 -3.19 -20.73
CA ASN A 123 -1.70 -2.71 -21.24
C ASN A 123 -1.32 -1.27 -20.88
N LEU A 124 -1.91 -0.71 -19.81
CA LEU A 124 -1.55 0.63 -19.32
C LEU A 124 -0.36 0.58 -18.35
N ALA A 125 -0.27 -0.49 -17.54
CA ALA A 125 0.84 -0.71 -16.64
C ALA A 125 2.03 -1.41 -17.33
N PRO A 126 3.29 -1.19 -16.88
CA PRO A 126 4.45 -1.89 -17.41
C PRO A 126 4.35 -3.42 -17.27
N ARG A 127 4.97 -4.18 -18.20
CA ARG A 127 4.93 -5.66 -18.19
C ARG A 127 5.44 -6.30 -16.89
N TRP A 128 6.38 -5.64 -16.20
CA TRP A 128 6.98 -6.10 -14.94
C TRP A 128 6.17 -5.70 -13.69
N TRP A 129 5.12 -4.88 -13.85
CA TRP A 129 4.39 -4.25 -12.74
C TRP A 129 3.87 -5.26 -11.73
N MET A 130 3.11 -6.26 -12.17
CA MET A 130 2.52 -7.26 -11.27
C MET A 130 3.58 -8.12 -10.56
N ARG A 131 4.73 -8.36 -11.21
CA ARG A 131 5.84 -9.10 -10.58
C ARG A 131 6.44 -8.35 -9.39
N LEU A 132 6.40 -7.02 -9.42
CA LEU A 132 6.81 -6.18 -8.31
C LEU A 132 5.66 -6.05 -7.29
N ARG A 133 4.44 -5.76 -7.74
CA ARG A 133 3.32 -5.43 -6.84
C ARG A 133 2.88 -6.62 -5.98
N ILE A 134 2.81 -7.83 -6.52
CA ILE A 134 2.35 -9.02 -5.77
C ILE A 134 3.18 -9.25 -4.50
N PRO A 135 4.52 -9.40 -4.53
CA PRO A 135 5.29 -9.63 -3.32
C PRO A 135 5.26 -8.44 -2.35
N LEU A 136 5.30 -7.20 -2.85
CA LEU A 136 5.21 -6.02 -1.99
C LEU A 136 3.87 -5.98 -1.24
N THR A 137 2.76 -6.16 -1.96
CA THR A 137 1.42 -6.19 -1.35
C THR A 137 1.28 -7.34 -0.37
N ALA A 138 1.82 -8.52 -0.67
CA ALA A 138 1.80 -9.66 0.25
C ALA A 138 2.52 -9.34 1.57
N VAL A 139 3.70 -8.73 1.52
CA VAL A 139 4.42 -8.31 2.73
C VAL A 139 3.66 -7.23 3.49
N VAL A 140 3.10 -6.23 2.80
CA VAL A 140 2.28 -5.19 3.43
C VAL A 140 1.09 -5.79 4.16
N VAL A 141 0.31 -6.67 3.51
CA VAL A 141 -0.85 -7.32 4.11
C VAL A 141 -0.45 -8.19 5.29
N ALA A 142 0.67 -8.93 5.20
CA ALA A 142 1.18 -9.71 6.31
C ALA A 142 1.56 -8.82 7.51
N CYS A 143 2.25 -7.70 7.28
CA CYS A 143 2.61 -6.74 8.33
C CYS A 143 1.37 -6.12 9.01
N LEU A 144 0.35 -5.79 8.22
CA LEU A 144 -0.93 -5.29 8.73
C LEU A 144 -1.64 -6.35 9.57
N ALA A 145 -1.72 -7.59 9.07
CA ALA A 145 -2.42 -8.69 9.75
C ALA A 145 -1.79 -9.05 11.11
N VAL A 146 -0.47 -8.91 11.25
CA VAL A 146 0.23 -9.12 12.54
C VAL A 146 -0.27 -8.20 13.66
N SER A 147 -0.85 -7.04 13.33
CA SER A 147 -1.37 -6.08 14.32
C SER A 147 -2.82 -6.33 14.73
N LEU A 148 -3.48 -7.33 14.14
CA LEU A 148 -4.81 -7.75 14.55
C LEU A 148 -4.72 -8.73 15.74
N PRO A 149 -5.73 -8.75 16.62
CA PRO A 149 -5.77 -9.66 17.78
C PRO A 149 -5.91 -11.14 17.39
#